data_AF-A0A951LDH3-F1
#
_entry.id   AF-A0A951LDH3-F1
#
_cell.length_a   1.000
_cell.length_b   1.000
_cell.length_c   1.000
_cell.angle_alpha   90.00
_cell.angle_beta   90.00
_cell.angle_gamma   90.00
#
_symmetry.space_group_name_H-M   'P 1'
#
loop_
_entity.id
_entity.type
_entity.pdbx_description
1 polymer ?
#
loop_
_entity_poly.entity_id
_entity_poly.type
_entity_poly.pdbx_seq_one_letter_code
_entity_poly.pdbx_strand_id
1 'polypeptide(L)'
;MAPMPAKIVFQPIEVLTDSQDRDGRLVLVDGKLAAILVRLSDDGHDPQLRGTWYIEAGFGLLEHRHELFASLDEAAASIIGELTRN
;
A
#
# COMPACT_ATOMS: atom_id res chain seq x y z
N MET A 1 8.55 8.65 -27.27
CA MET A 1 9.08 7.86 -26.13
C MET A 1 7.90 7.24 -25.44
N ALA A 2 7.79 5.91 -25.38
CA ALA A 2 6.79 5.28 -24.52
C ALA A 2 7.12 5.63 -23.05
N PRO A 3 6.13 5.87 -22.18
CA PRO A 3 6.41 6.05 -20.76
C PRO A 3 7.10 4.78 -20.25
N MET A 4 8.27 4.93 -19.63
CA MET A 4 8.88 3.80 -18.93
C MET A 4 7.97 3.41 -17.76
N PRO A 5 7.80 2.11 -17.48
CA PRO A 5 6.97 1.69 -16.36
C PRO A 5 7.58 2.26 -15.08
N ALA A 6 6.75 2.99 -14.32
CA ALA A 6 7.16 3.57 -13.05
C ALA A 6 7.66 2.45 -12.13
N LYS A 7 8.85 2.62 -11.54
CA LYS A 7 9.45 1.60 -10.68
C LYS A 7 8.82 1.68 -9.30
N ILE A 8 8.02 0.67 -8.96
CA ILE A 8 7.46 0.51 -7.62
C ILE A 8 8.38 -0.36 -6.74
N VAL A 9 8.56 0.03 -5.48
CA VAL A 9 9.30 -0.72 -4.47
C VAL A 9 8.49 -0.73 -3.17
N PHE A 10 8.37 -1.90 -2.55
CA PHE A 10 7.81 -2.05 -1.21
C PHE A 10 8.95 -2.22 -0.22
N GLN A 11 9.23 -1.18 0.56
CA GLN A 11 10.24 -1.24 1.60
C GLN A 11 9.58 -1.62 2.94
N PRO A 12 10.02 -2.70 3.61
CA PRO A 12 9.54 -3.05 4.94
C PRO A 12 9.76 -1.93 5.95
N ILE A 13 8.74 -1.65 6.76
CA ILE A 13 8.79 -0.74 7.89
C ILE A 13 7.87 -1.24 8.99
N GLU A 14 8.22 -0.94 10.25
CA GLU A 14 7.28 -1.09 11.36
C GLU A 14 6.46 0.20 11.49
N VAL A 15 5.15 0.10 11.38
CA VAL A 15 4.23 1.24 11.54
C VAL A 15 3.74 1.25 12.97
N LEU A 16 3.88 2.39 13.63
CA LEU A 16 3.39 2.59 14.99
C LEU A 16 1.87 2.85 14.95
N THR A 17 1.10 1.80 14.77
CA THR A 17 -0.37 1.83 14.91
C THR A 17 -0.75 1.68 16.39
N ASP A 18 -2.01 1.97 16.72
CA ASP A 18 -2.59 1.67 18.03
C ASP A 18 -3.03 0.19 18.17
N SER A 19 -2.74 -0.63 17.16
CA SER A 19 -3.11 -2.04 17.04
C SER A 19 -1.89 -2.96 16.88
N GLN A 20 -2.14 -4.25 16.64
CA GLN A 20 -1.10 -5.20 16.24
C GLN A 20 -0.71 -5.12 14.75
N ASP A 21 -1.33 -4.23 13.96
CA ASP A 21 -1.09 -4.07 12.51
C ASP A 21 0.21 -3.32 12.19
N ARG A 22 1.32 -3.79 12.77
CA ARG A 22 2.61 -3.09 12.71
C ARG A 22 3.45 -3.44 11.49
N ASP A 23 3.17 -4.57 10.83
CA ASP A 23 3.89 -4.99 9.64
C ASP A 23 3.48 -4.12 8.44
N GLY A 24 4.32 -3.15 8.07
CA GLY A 24 4.00 -2.18 7.02
C GLY A 24 4.97 -2.20 5.84
N ARG A 25 4.54 -1.57 4.74
CA ARG A 25 5.36 -1.33 3.55
C ARG A 25 5.27 0.14 3.15
N LEU A 26 6.42 0.80 3.05
CA LEU A 26 6.53 2.05 2.32
C LEU A 26 6.45 1.73 0.83
N VAL A 27 5.48 2.33 0.14
CA VAL A 27 5.33 2.23 -1.30
C VAL A 27 6.09 3.38 -1.93
N LEU A 28 7.23 3.07 -2.55
CA LEU A 28 8.04 4.03 -3.27
C LEU A 28 7.80 3.89 -4.77
N VAL A 29 7.39 4.97 -5.44
CA VAL A 29 7.29 5.03 -6.90
C VAL A 29 8.34 5.98 -7.43
N ASP A 30 9.27 5.45 -8.22
CA ASP A 30 10.47 6.15 -8.71
C ASP A 30 11.25 6.84 -7.57
N GLY A 31 11.33 6.16 -6.42
CA GLY A 31 12.04 6.63 -5.22
C GLY A 31 11.27 7.67 -4.38
N LYS A 32 10.04 8.02 -4.74
CA LYS A 32 9.17 8.93 -3.96
C LYS A 32 8.14 8.15 -3.18
N LEU A 33 7.89 8.55 -1.93
CA LEU A 33 6.85 7.94 -1.10
C LEU A 33 5.46 8.26 -1.68
N ALA A 34 4.74 7.21 -2.07
CA ALA A 34 3.41 7.30 -2.66
C ALA A 34 2.32 6.81 -1.68
N ALA A 35 2.62 5.80 -0.87
CA ALA A 35 1.71 5.29 0.16
C ALA A 35 2.44 4.54 1.27
N ILE A 36 1.73 4.29 2.37
CA ILE A 36 2.09 3.37 3.44
C ILE A 36 1.00 2.30 3.46
N LEU A 37 1.42 1.04 3.32
CA LEU A 37 0.55 -0.11 3.54
C LEU A 37 0.79 -0.68 4.93
N VAL A 38 -0.26 -1.19 5.58
CA VAL A 38 -0.18 -2.00 6.79
C VAL A 38 -0.83 -3.35 6.55
N ARG A 39 -0.25 -4.41 7.09
CA ARG A 39 -0.84 -5.73 7.05
C ARG A 39 -1.80 -5.87 8.22
N LEU A 40 -3.06 -6.16 7.92
CA LEU A 40 -4.06 -6.43 8.94
C LEU A 40 -3.73 -7.75 9.62
N SER A 41 -3.30 -7.71 10.86
CA SER A 41 -2.97 -8.88 11.70
C SER A 41 -3.66 -8.86 13.05
N ASP A 42 -4.30 -7.76 13.45
CA ASP A 42 -5.04 -7.66 14.70
C ASP A 42 -6.22 -8.64 14.73
N ASP A 43 -6.40 -9.28 15.89
CA ASP A 43 -7.48 -10.23 16.12
C ASP A 43 -8.87 -9.57 16.15
N GLY A 44 -8.93 -8.24 16.31
CA GLY A 44 -10.17 -7.46 16.21
C GLY A 44 -10.73 -7.36 14.79
N HIS A 45 -9.93 -7.62 13.76
CA HIS A 45 -10.38 -7.57 12.37
C HIS A 45 -11.25 -8.77 11.99
N ASP A 46 -12.15 -8.56 11.01
CA ASP A 46 -12.90 -9.65 10.38
C ASP A 46 -11.92 -10.76 9.97
N PRO A 47 -12.13 -12.03 10.39
CA PRO A 47 -11.26 -13.15 10.05
C PRO A 47 -10.94 -13.28 8.56
N GLN A 48 -11.83 -12.83 7.67
CA GLN A 48 -11.64 -12.86 6.22
C GLN A 48 -10.65 -11.81 5.71
N LEU A 49 -10.43 -10.73 6.47
CA LEU A 49 -9.54 -9.62 6.11
C LEU A 49 -8.14 -9.77 6.73
N ARG A 50 -7.97 -10.69 7.68
CA ARG A 50 -6.67 -10.93 8.29
C ARG A 50 -5.65 -11.42 7.26
N GLY A 51 -4.47 -10.83 7.30
CA GLY A 51 -3.37 -11.07 6.40
C GLY A 51 -3.38 -10.21 5.14
N THR A 52 -4.46 -9.44 4.88
CA THR A 52 -4.54 -8.49 3.76
C THR A 52 -3.75 -7.21 4.05
N TRP A 53 -3.47 -6.44 3.01
CA TRP A 53 -2.78 -5.16 3.07
C TRP A 53 -3.77 -4.02 2.91
N TYR A 54 -3.71 -3.03 3.77
CA TYR A 54 -4.55 -1.84 3.75
C TYR A 54 -3.70 -0.59 3.48
N ILE A 55 -4.24 0.38 2.74
CA ILE A 55 -3.64 1.72 2.61
C ILE A 55 -3.92 2.50 3.90
N GLU A 56 -2.91 2.57 4.76
CA GLU A 56 -2.96 3.37 5.99
C GLU A 56 -2.87 4.87 5.68
N ALA A 57 -1.97 5.23 4.77
CA ALA A 57 -1.80 6.61 4.33
C ALA A 57 -1.39 6.62 2.85
N GLY A 58 -2.11 7.38 2.03
CA GLY A 58 -1.70 7.69 0.67
C GLY A 58 -1.19 9.12 0.54
N PHE A 59 -0.45 9.41 -0.52
CA PHE A 59 0.04 10.74 -0.85
C PHE A 59 -0.34 11.12 -2.29
N GLY A 60 -0.64 12.40 -2.51
CA GLY A 60 -0.99 12.91 -3.85
C GLY A 60 -2.25 12.23 -4.39
N LEU A 61 -2.14 11.56 -5.54
CA LEU A 61 -3.26 10.84 -6.16
C LEU A 61 -3.82 9.70 -5.30
N LEU A 62 -3.09 9.25 -4.28
CA LEU A 62 -3.52 8.17 -3.39
C LEU A 62 -4.08 8.66 -2.04
N GLU A 63 -4.08 9.97 -1.76
CA GLU A 63 -4.37 10.55 -0.44
C GLU A 63 -5.70 10.10 0.18
N HIS A 64 -6.73 9.89 -0.64
CA HIS A 64 -8.07 9.53 -0.19
C HIS A 64 -8.41 8.06 -0.45
N ARG A 65 -7.42 7.22 -0.72
CA ARG A 65 -7.64 5.81 -1.00
C ARG A 65 -7.62 4.98 0.27
N HIS A 66 -8.71 4.26 0.48
CA HIS A 66 -8.88 3.27 1.52
C HIS A 66 -9.22 1.94 0.84
N GLU A 67 -8.19 1.19 0.46
CA GLU A 67 -8.35 -0.06 -0.27
C GLU A 67 -7.59 -1.19 0.43
N LEU A 68 -8.15 -2.38 0.29
CA LEU A 68 -7.61 -3.64 0.80
C LEU A 68 -7.08 -4.47 -0.36
N PHE A 69 -5.94 -5.11 -0.16
CA PHE A 69 -5.28 -5.96 -1.14
C PHE A 69 -4.96 -7.32 -0.53
N ALA A 70 -5.21 -8.40 -1.24
CA ALA A 70 -4.81 -9.73 -0.81
C ALA A 70 -3.28 -9.92 -0.88
N SER A 71 -2.59 -9.12 -1.71
CA SER A 71 -1.14 -9.23 -1.92
C SER A 71 -0.49 -7.89 -2.27
N LEU A 72 0.84 -7.80 -2.11
CA LEU A 72 1.60 -6.63 -2.54
C LEU A 72 1.63 -6.48 -4.07
N ASP A 73 1.53 -7.59 -4.82
CA ASP A 73 1.45 -7.55 -6.29
C ASP A 73 0.15 -6.90 -6.77
N GLU A 74 -0.97 -7.22 -6.11
CA GLU A 74 -2.26 -6.59 -6.35
C GLU A 74 -2.23 -5.09 -6.00
N ALA A 75 -1.64 -4.75 -4.84
CA ALA A 75 -1.44 -3.37 -4.43
C ALA A 75 -0.61 -2.59 -5.48
N ALA A 76 0.46 -3.20 -6.01
CA ALA A 76 1.29 -2.59 -7.04
C ALA A 76 0.49 -2.30 -8.33
N ALA A 77 -0.26 -3.28 -8.82
CA ALA A 77 -1.06 -3.13 -10.03
C ALA A 77 -2.10 -2.00 -9.87
N SER A 78 -2.78 -1.95 -8.73
CA SER A 78 -3.77 -0.91 -8.41
C SER A 78 -3.14 0.49 -8.31
N ILE A 79 -1.98 0.61 -7.68
CA ILE A 79 -1.27 1.89 -7.51
C ILE A 79 -0.71 2.38 -8.84
N ILE A 80 -0.04 1.52 -9.63
CA ILE A 80 0.49 1.88 -10.95
C ILE A 80 -0.64 2.28 -11.90
N GLY A 81 -1.75 1.54 -11.88
CA GLY A 81 -2.92 1.85 -12.70
C GLY A 81 -3.47 3.24 -12.44
N GLU A 82 -3.52 3.65 -11.17
CA GLU A 82 -3.98 4.99 -10.78
C GLU A 82 -3.02 6.09 -11.20
N LEU A 83 -1.71 5.88 -10.98
CA LEU A 83 -0.69 6.87 -11.36
C LEU A 83 -0.56 7.06 -12.88
N THR A 84 -1.02 6.10 -13.69
CA THR A 84 -0.95 6.16 -15.16
C THR A 84 -2.23 6.73 -15.79
N ARG A 85 -3.32 6.89 -15.04
CA ARG A 85 -4.59 7.44 -15.54
C ARG A 85 -4.62 8.97 -15.65
N ASN A 86 -3.54 9.65 -15.27
CA ASN A 86 -3.41 11.12 -15.28
C ASN A 86 -2.22 11.56 -16.14
#